data_AF-A0A3L8AZI2-F1
#
_entry.id   AF-A0A3L8AZI2-F1
#
_cell.length_a   1.000
_cell.length_b   1.000
_cell.length_c   1.000
_cell.angle_alpha   90.00
_cell.angle_beta   90.00
_cell.angle_gamma   90.00
#
_symmetry.space_group_name_H-M   'P 1'
#
loop_
_entity.id
_entity.type
_entity.pdbx_description
1 polymer ?
#
loop_
_entity_poly.entity_id
_entity_poly.type
_entity_poly.pdbx_seq_one_letter_code
_entity_poly.pdbx_strand_id
1 'polypeptide(L)'
;MLDISSLGFAIELPAEHEAQVNVRDPIKLIVSPLMDVSYNVQGWIIDKQQTGDTIKLSAVIVHDNADGHQHLTPIELSSQDTIRGQFQHPFFYRQNFYFNVESLSARGFYLTGIDLACVLFSGMRITLRLGVFDGDKTIDGYVSEVSSDEHNGQRCFVRFEALTKAVEKQLAQYCFHYLKKTPRELRRSGLRSYFVKGFVQFKFVETQQEYEDVLDLRRRNYAAVRKVAADAPLKKLSYFFDRYSRILVVYHQGRAIGTATIIIGKRGEQPMEVEVLMQESDFSQLPPYEQTFEVAALCLDKGYRDTDILHGMFEHIYTYAMMNGRNYIVISSDKYLMDMYKTVGFQDTGFSFVQPKYRDLKMSVMLMDDFTTKWGKGMNPVTWWGVWGSVSMYLYKHRIIHYSLPEKIRVYGSRWLFGMTLRWRELSALAKERVGQRHAVYHHWKRVNSR
;
A
#
# COMPACT_ATOMS: atom_id res chain seq x y z
N MET A 1 38.57 -14.51 -31.98
CA MET A 1 37.75 -13.28 -31.83
C MET A 1 36.45 -13.64 -31.10
N LEU A 2 35.87 -12.73 -30.31
CA LEU A 2 34.57 -12.93 -29.64
C LEU A 2 33.60 -11.83 -30.09
N ASP A 3 32.46 -12.22 -30.63
CA ASP A 3 31.31 -11.36 -30.91
C ASP A 3 30.16 -11.77 -29.97
N ILE A 4 29.51 -10.83 -29.29
CA ILE A 4 28.51 -11.12 -28.26
C ILE A 4 27.31 -10.17 -28.34
N SER A 5 26.13 -10.76 -28.23
CA SER A 5 24.84 -10.10 -28.08
C SER A 5 24.14 -10.61 -26.82
N SER A 6 23.01 -9.99 -26.46
CA SER A 6 22.20 -10.46 -25.34
C SER A 6 21.65 -11.88 -25.51
N LEU A 7 21.50 -12.37 -26.74
CA LEU A 7 20.88 -13.67 -27.02
C LEU A 7 21.88 -14.76 -27.45
N GLY A 8 23.09 -14.38 -27.81
CA GLY A 8 24.07 -15.31 -28.38
C GLY A 8 25.45 -14.70 -28.55
N PHE A 9 26.44 -15.55 -28.77
CA PHE A 9 27.81 -15.14 -29.05
C PHE A 9 28.45 -16.03 -30.11
N ALA A 10 29.45 -15.50 -30.81
CA ALA A 10 30.31 -16.24 -31.70
C ALA A 10 31.76 -16.17 -31.23
N ILE A 11 32.45 -17.31 -31.23
CA ILE A 11 33.87 -17.41 -30.87
C ILE A 11 34.61 -18.03 -32.05
N GLU A 12 35.74 -17.43 -32.41
CA GLU A 12 36.71 -18.07 -33.28
C GLU A 12 37.81 -18.73 -32.46
N LEU A 13 38.01 -20.03 -32.68
CA LEU A 13 39.06 -20.84 -32.07
C LEU A 13 39.99 -21.39 -33.16
N PRO A 14 41.25 -21.71 -32.83
CA PRO A 14 42.13 -22.48 -33.72
C PRO A 14 41.54 -23.86 -34.07
N ALA A 15 41.75 -24.33 -35.30
CA ALA A 15 41.18 -25.60 -35.80
C ALA A 15 41.61 -26.84 -35.00
N GLU A 16 42.71 -26.79 -34.25
CA GLU A 16 43.16 -27.87 -33.37
C GLU A 16 42.15 -28.23 -32.26
N HIS A 17 41.26 -27.30 -31.89
CA HIS A 17 40.21 -27.52 -30.91
C HIS A 17 38.93 -28.12 -31.50
N GLU A 18 38.89 -28.39 -32.80
CA GLU A 18 37.67 -28.84 -33.49
C GLU A 18 37.13 -30.17 -32.94
N ALA A 19 38.01 -31.12 -32.62
CA ALA A 19 37.60 -32.42 -32.09
C ALA A 19 37.01 -32.35 -30.67
N GLN A 20 37.21 -31.22 -29.97
CA GLN A 20 36.81 -31.04 -28.58
C GLN A 20 35.44 -30.39 -28.44
N VAL A 21 34.84 -29.94 -29.55
CA VAL A 21 33.63 -29.11 -29.52
C VAL A 21 32.64 -29.51 -30.61
N ASN A 22 31.42 -29.85 -30.21
CA ASN A 22 30.33 -30.21 -31.10
C ASN A 22 29.14 -29.26 -30.99
N VAL A 23 28.32 -29.24 -32.03
CA VAL A 23 27.00 -28.61 -31.98
C VAL A 23 26.16 -29.30 -30.89
N ARG A 24 25.45 -28.51 -30.09
CA ARG A 24 24.73 -28.88 -28.86
C ARG A 24 25.60 -29.12 -27.64
N ASP A 25 26.91 -28.93 -27.71
CA ASP A 25 27.73 -28.94 -26.50
C ASP A 25 27.47 -27.65 -25.68
N PRO A 26 27.43 -27.75 -24.34
CA PRO A 26 27.37 -26.58 -23.49
C PRO A 26 28.73 -25.90 -23.47
N ILE A 27 28.73 -24.58 -23.62
CA ILE A 27 29.92 -23.75 -23.54
C ILE A 27 29.77 -22.74 -22.40
N LYS A 28 30.84 -22.52 -21.64
CA LYS A 28 30.89 -21.55 -20.56
C LYS A 28 31.95 -20.51 -20.87
N LEU A 29 31.54 -19.25 -20.83
CA LEU A 29 32.41 -18.08 -20.95
C LEU A 29 32.49 -17.36 -19.62
N ILE A 30 33.68 -16.87 -19.30
CA ILE A 30 33.88 -15.94 -18.19
C ILE A 30 34.19 -14.59 -18.81
N VAL A 31 33.29 -13.61 -18.63
CA VAL A 31 33.47 -12.25 -19.11
C VAL A 31 33.69 -11.31 -17.92
N SER A 32 34.65 -10.40 -18.04
CA SER A 32 35.08 -9.54 -16.93
C SER A 32 35.19 -8.10 -17.42
N PRO A 33 34.41 -7.15 -16.85
CA PRO A 33 34.53 -5.74 -17.22
C PRO A 33 35.66 -5.02 -16.49
N LEU A 34 36.05 -5.53 -15.31
CA LEU A 34 37.00 -4.93 -14.37
C LEU A 34 37.73 -6.05 -13.62
N MET A 35 38.92 -5.75 -13.10
CA MET A 35 39.61 -6.66 -12.18
C MET A 35 38.67 -7.05 -11.03
N ASP A 36 38.69 -8.33 -10.65
CA ASP A 36 37.87 -8.92 -9.57
C ASP A 36 36.34 -8.96 -9.81
N VAL A 37 35.86 -8.53 -10.97
CA VAL A 37 34.47 -8.71 -11.39
C VAL A 37 34.42 -9.65 -12.58
N SER A 38 33.75 -10.79 -12.43
CA SER A 38 33.57 -11.74 -13.53
C SER A 38 32.15 -12.28 -13.54
N TYR A 39 31.66 -12.58 -14.73
CA TYR A 39 30.34 -13.14 -14.97
C TYR A 39 30.47 -14.42 -15.77
N ASN A 40 29.73 -15.44 -15.35
CA ASN A 40 29.65 -16.71 -16.04
C ASN A 40 28.49 -16.66 -17.04
N VAL A 41 28.81 -16.66 -18.32
CA VAL A 41 27.84 -16.76 -19.41
C VAL A 41 27.82 -18.20 -19.90
N GLN A 42 26.64 -18.83 -19.89
CA GLN A 42 26.46 -20.19 -20.38
C GLN A 42 25.73 -20.13 -21.72
N GLY A 43 26.14 -20.96 -22.67
CA GLY A 43 25.48 -21.05 -23.97
C GLY A 43 25.46 -22.48 -24.51
N TRP A 44 24.61 -22.69 -25.52
CA TRP A 44 24.57 -23.92 -26.31
C TRP A 44 25.06 -23.63 -27.72
N ILE A 45 26.01 -24.43 -28.20
CA ILE A 45 26.53 -24.28 -29.57
C ILE A 45 25.44 -24.69 -30.55
N ILE A 46 25.06 -23.78 -31.44
CA ILE A 46 24.02 -24.01 -32.46
C ILE A 46 24.60 -24.18 -33.86
N ASP A 47 25.81 -23.67 -34.10
CA ASP A 47 26.47 -23.77 -35.39
C ASP A 47 28.00 -23.83 -35.24
N LYS A 48 28.64 -24.54 -36.15
CA LYS A 48 30.09 -24.71 -36.24
C LYS A 48 30.50 -24.62 -37.71
N GLN A 49 31.29 -23.61 -38.05
CA GLN A 49 31.79 -23.38 -39.40
C GLN A 49 33.31 -23.38 -39.41
N GLN A 50 33.93 -24.16 -40.29
CA GLN A 50 35.37 -24.14 -40.48
C GLN A 50 35.74 -23.12 -41.56
N THR A 51 36.70 -22.24 -41.27
CA THR A 51 37.22 -21.25 -42.22
C THR A 51 38.74 -21.25 -42.17
N GLY A 52 39.37 -22.01 -43.07
CA GLY A 52 40.84 -22.18 -43.07
C GLY A 52 41.34 -22.84 -41.78
N ASP A 53 42.26 -22.17 -41.10
CA ASP A 53 42.90 -22.65 -39.85
C ASP A 53 42.11 -22.31 -38.58
N THR A 54 40.90 -21.75 -38.72
CA THR A 54 40.02 -21.43 -37.58
C THR A 54 38.65 -22.10 -37.71
N ILE A 55 38.03 -22.31 -36.56
CA ILE A 55 36.63 -22.70 -36.43
C ILE A 55 35.85 -21.55 -35.80
N LYS A 56 34.70 -21.22 -36.39
CA LYS A 56 33.73 -20.28 -35.84
C LYS A 56 32.60 -21.06 -35.19
N LEU A 57 32.44 -20.87 -33.89
CA LEU A 57 31.35 -21.44 -33.10
C LEU A 57 30.32 -20.36 -32.84
N SER A 58 29.07 -20.60 -33.18
CA SER A 58 27.95 -19.72 -32.80
C SER A 58 27.14 -20.41 -31.71
N ALA A 59 26.87 -19.70 -30.62
CA ALA A 59 26.14 -20.21 -29.47
C ALA A 59 25.01 -19.28 -29.05
N VAL A 60 23.92 -19.86 -28.55
CA VAL A 60 22.80 -19.14 -27.94
C VAL A 60 23.00 -19.10 -26.43
N ILE A 61 22.86 -17.93 -25.81
CA ILE A 61 23.01 -17.76 -24.36
C ILE A 61 21.81 -18.39 -23.65
N VAL A 62 22.07 -19.11 -22.56
CA VAL A 62 21.05 -19.66 -21.68
C VAL A 62 20.66 -18.60 -20.66
N HIS A 63 19.40 -18.17 -20.72
CA HIS A 63 18.79 -17.32 -19.70
C HIS A 63 17.91 -18.12 -18.76
N ASP A 64 17.85 -17.68 -17.51
CA ASP A 64 16.84 -18.15 -16.58
C ASP A 64 15.46 -17.72 -17.10
N ASN A 65 14.50 -18.65 -17.11
CA ASN A 65 13.13 -18.47 -17.62
C ASN A 65 12.07 -18.62 -16.51
N ALA A 66 12.46 -18.58 -15.24
CA ALA A 66 11.52 -18.57 -14.13
C ALA A 66 10.80 -17.21 -14.06
N ASP A 67 9.48 -17.22 -13.79
CA ASP A 67 8.71 -15.98 -13.54
C ASP A 67 9.38 -15.10 -12.47
N GLY A 68 9.89 -13.94 -12.88
CA GLY A 68 10.68 -13.04 -12.05
C GLY A 68 9.91 -12.49 -10.84
N HIS A 69 8.60 -12.25 -11.00
CA HIS A 69 7.73 -11.80 -9.92
C HIS A 69 7.28 -12.95 -8.99
N GLN A 70 7.32 -14.19 -9.48
CA GLN A 70 6.93 -15.40 -8.77
C GLN A 70 5.49 -15.33 -8.22
N HIS A 71 5.32 -15.41 -6.90
CA HIS A 71 4.01 -15.43 -6.24
C HIS A 71 3.41 -14.04 -6.01
N LEU A 72 4.14 -12.97 -6.35
CA LEU A 72 3.64 -11.60 -6.20
C LEU A 72 2.76 -11.25 -7.40
N THR A 73 1.72 -10.44 -7.15
CA THR A 73 0.95 -9.83 -8.24
C THR A 73 1.64 -8.54 -8.65
N PRO A 74 2.28 -8.46 -9.82
CA PRO A 74 2.96 -7.24 -10.24
C PRO A 74 1.99 -6.10 -10.52
N ILE A 75 2.53 -4.88 -10.48
CA ILE A 75 1.85 -3.70 -10.98
C ILE A 75 2.23 -3.54 -12.44
N GLU A 76 1.29 -3.88 -13.32
CA GLU A 76 1.42 -3.66 -14.76
C GLU A 76 1.27 -2.16 -15.08
N LEU A 77 2.19 -1.66 -15.91
CA LEU A 77 2.18 -0.29 -16.41
C LEU A 77 1.57 -0.26 -17.81
N SER A 78 0.65 0.69 -18.02
CA SER A 78 0.06 0.92 -19.33
C SER A 78 0.99 1.76 -20.20
N SER A 79 0.73 1.81 -21.51
CA SER A 79 1.45 2.71 -22.43
C SER A 79 1.28 4.20 -22.08
N GLN A 80 0.25 4.57 -21.31
CA GLN A 80 0.03 5.94 -20.83
C GLN A 80 0.77 6.23 -19.52
N ASP A 81 1.09 5.19 -18.75
CA ASP A 81 1.64 5.28 -17.39
C ASP A 81 3.08 4.75 -17.33
N THR A 82 3.94 5.23 -18.23
CA THR A 82 5.31 4.71 -18.35
C THR A 82 6.25 5.27 -17.29
N ILE A 83 6.88 4.39 -16.51
CA ILE A 83 8.04 4.74 -15.69
C ILE A 83 9.28 4.55 -16.54
N ARG A 84 10.00 5.64 -16.81
CA ARG A 84 11.27 5.62 -17.54
C ARG A 84 12.45 5.60 -16.58
N GLY A 85 13.54 4.96 -17.00
CA GLY A 85 14.77 4.93 -16.23
C GLY A 85 16.00 4.84 -17.11
N GLN A 86 17.14 4.85 -16.44
CA GLN A 86 18.45 4.65 -17.05
C GLN A 86 19.36 3.82 -16.15
N PHE A 87 20.35 3.15 -16.73
CA PHE A 87 21.44 2.50 -16.01
C PHE A 87 22.75 2.67 -16.78
N GLN A 88 23.87 2.54 -16.06
CA GLN A 88 25.20 2.45 -16.67
C GLN A 88 25.57 0.99 -16.85
N HIS A 89 26.08 0.67 -18.05
CA HIS A 89 26.47 -0.69 -18.36
C HIS A 89 27.91 -0.96 -17.91
N PRO A 90 28.20 -2.08 -17.22
CA PRO A 90 29.53 -2.31 -16.64
C PRO A 90 30.65 -2.44 -17.68
N PHE A 91 30.36 -2.88 -18.91
CA PHE A 91 31.35 -3.03 -20.00
C PHE A 91 31.55 -1.78 -20.86
N PHE A 92 30.65 -0.78 -20.78
CA PHE A 92 30.75 0.41 -21.63
C PHE A 92 31.20 1.62 -20.82
N TYR A 93 32.26 2.29 -21.28
CA TYR A 93 32.78 3.47 -20.60
C TYR A 93 31.81 4.66 -20.75
N ARG A 94 31.24 5.12 -19.61
CA ARG A 94 30.39 6.31 -19.51
C ARG A 94 29.17 6.32 -20.46
N GLN A 95 28.64 5.14 -20.78
CA GLN A 95 27.43 5.02 -21.60
C GLN A 95 26.22 4.72 -20.72
N ASN A 96 25.17 5.54 -20.86
CA ASN A 96 23.87 5.29 -20.24
C ASN A 96 22.97 4.58 -21.24
N PHE A 97 22.24 3.58 -20.76
CA PHE A 97 21.16 2.94 -21.48
C PHE A 97 19.84 3.32 -20.84
N TYR A 98 18.82 3.53 -21.68
CA TYR A 98 17.48 3.91 -21.26
C TYR A 98 16.55 2.71 -21.33
N PHE A 99 15.52 2.72 -20.50
CA PHE A 99 14.51 1.68 -20.47
C PHE A 99 13.16 2.23 -20.03
N ASN A 100 12.12 1.47 -20.35
CA ASN A 100 10.80 1.58 -19.77
C ASN A 100 10.59 0.44 -18.78
N VAL A 101 9.87 0.70 -17.69
CA VAL A 101 9.36 -0.36 -16.83
C VAL A 101 8.05 -0.84 -17.45
N GLU A 102 7.94 -2.14 -17.69
CA GLU A 102 6.71 -2.80 -18.12
C GLU A 102 5.86 -3.17 -16.89
N SER A 103 6.51 -3.79 -15.90
CA SER A 103 5.84 -4.21 -14.68
C SER A 103 6.79 -4.23 -13.48
N LEU A 104 6.22 -4.07 -12.29
CA LEU A 104 7.02 -3.91 -11.07
C LEU A 104 6.45 -4.63 -9.84
N SER A 105 7.38 -5.11 -9.01
CA SER A 105 7.10 -5.60 -7.66
C SER A 105 8.28 -5.33 -6.72
N ALA A 106 8.12 -5.65 -5.43
CA ALA A 106 9.21 -5.53 -4.45
C ALA A 106 10.41 -6.44 -4.76
N ARG A 107 10.26 -7.42 -5.66
CA ARG A 107 11.33 -8.33 -6.08
C ARG A 107 12.15 -7.83 -7.25
N GLY A 108 11.62 -6.94 -8.07
CA GLY A 108 12.24 -6.62 -9.35
C GLY A 108 11.27 -5.98 -10.33
N PHE A 109 11.82 -5.59 -11.48
CA PHE A 109 11.09 -4.95 -12.58
C PHE A 109 11.34 -5.71 -13.88
N TYR A 110 10.30 -5.84 -14.72
CA TYR A 110 10.53 -6.10 -16.15
C TYR A 110 10.82 -4.78 -16.85
N LEU A 111 11.94 -4.75 -17.56
CA LEU A 111 12.41 -3.62 -18.34
C LEU A 111 12.25 -3.92 -19.83
N THR A 112 11.85 -2.92 -20.61
CA THR A 112 11.64 -2.99 -22.07
C THR A 112 12.16 -1.75 -22.77
N GLY A 113 12.20 -1.78 -24.11
CA GLY A 113 12.67 -0.65 -24.91
C GLY A 113 14.17 -0.36 -24.71
N ILE A 114 14.93 -1.38 -24.30
CA ILE A 114 16.38 -1.32 -24.19
C ILE A 114 16.98 -1.53 -25.59
N ASP A 115 17.96 -0.71 -25.94
CA ASP A 115 18.68 -0.80 -27.21
C ASP A 115 19.28 -2.21 -27.43
N LEU A 116 19.10 -2.76 -28.63
CA LEU A 116 19.66 -4.06 -29.03
C LEU A 116 21.19 -4.13 -28.93
N ALA A 117 21.88 -2.98 -29.05
CA ALA A 117 23.33 -2.90 -28.88
C ALA A 117 23.78 -3.07 -27.41
N CYS A 118 22.86 -2.97 -26.45
CA CYS A 118 23.16 -3.22 -25.04
C CYS A 118 23.29 -4.72 -24.79
N VAL A 119 24.44 -5.22 -24.34
CA VAL A 119 24.65 -6.67 -24.13
C VAL A 119 24.30 -7.06 -22.69
N LEU A 120 23.13 -7.64 -22.49
CA LEU A 120 22.62 -8.08 -21.20
C LEU A 120 22.73 -9.60 -21.05
N PHE A 121 23.22 -10.07 -19.90
CA PHE A 121 23.26 -11.49 -19.58
C PHE A 121 22.79 -11.77 -18.16
N SER A 122 22.28 -12.98 -17.93
CA SER A 122 21.77 -13.39 -16.63
C SER A 122 22.86 -13.36 -15.56
N GLY A 123 22.53 -12.83 -14.38
CA GLY A 123 23.47 -12.59 -13.28
C GLY A 123 24.24 -11.27 -13.37
N MET A 124 24.13 -10.51 -14.47
CA MET A 124 24.80 -9.21 -14.57
C MET A 124 24.24 -8.23 -13.53
N ARG A 125 25.12 -7.58 -12.76
CA ARG A 125 24.73 -6.54 -11.80
C ARG A 125 24.59 -5.21 -12.53
N ILE A 126 23.46 -4.53 -12.33
CA ILE A 126 23.20 -3.19 -12.86
C ILE A 126 22.62 -2.28 -11.77
N THR A 127 22.87 -0.98 -11.91
CA THR A 127 22.37 0.06 -11.01
C THR A 127 21.38 0.93 -11.78
N LEU A 128 20.10 0.77 -11.45
CA LEU A 128 18.99 1.48 -12.06
C LEU A 128 18.78 2.86 -11.41
N ARG A 129 18.43 3.84 -12.21
CA ARG A 129 17.89 5.13 -11.78
C ARG A 129 16.55 5.35 -12.46
N LEU A 130 15.48 5.53 -11.69
CA LEU A 130 14.15 5.81 -12.24
C LEU A 130 13.87 7.31 -12.23
N GLY A 131 13.14 7.79 -13.23
CA GLY A 131 12.68 9.18 -13.33
C GLY A 131 11.63 9.57 -12.28
N VAL A 132 11.19 8.65 -11.44
CA VAL A 132 10.17 8.88 -10.38
C VAL A 132 10.78 9.17 -9.00
N PHE A 133 12.11 9.13 -8.87
CA PHE A 133 12.79 9.38 -7.60
C PHE A 133 13.29 10.81 -7.50
N ASP A 134 13.09 11.41 -6.33
CA ASP A 134 13.77 12.66 -5.99
C ASP A 134 15.27 12.40 -5.74
N GLY A 135 16.13 13.16 -6.39
CA GLY A 135 17.59 13.14 -6.21
C GLY A 135 18.29 11.92 -6.84
N ASP A 136 19.50 11.62 -6.37
CA ASP A 136 20.37 10.58 -6.95
C ASP A 136 20.10 9.16 -6.43
N LYS A 137 18.85 8.82 -6.10
CA LYS A 137 18.52 7.49 -5.60
C LYS A 137 18.62 6.44 -6.70
N THR A 138 19.24 5.32 -6.36
CA THR A 138 19.43 4.19 -7.27
C THR A 138 18.91 2.89 -6.68
N ILE A 139 18.74 1.89 -7.55
CA ILE A 139 18.39 0.52 -7.20
C ILE A 139 19.41 -0.40 -7.83
N ASP A 140 20.13 -1.16 -7.01
CA ASP A 140 20.98 -2.23 -7.50
C ASP A 140 20.18 -3.51 -7.71
N GLY A 141 20.43 -4.19 -8.83
CA GLY A 141 19.80 -5.46 -9.14
C GLY A 141 20.62 -6.33 -10.07
N TYR A 142 20.11 -7.54 -10.31
CA TYR A 142 20.72 -8.53 -11.17
C TYR A 142 19.79 -8.86 -12.33
N VAL A 143 20.33 -8.87 -13.53
CA VAL A 143 19.62 -9.20 -14.76
C VAL A 143 19.28 -10.70 -14.80
N SER A 144 18.10 -11.02 -15.32
CA SER A 144 17.55 -12.36 -15.55
C SER A 144 16.53 -12.28 -16.70
N GLU A 145 16.10 -13.42 -17.24
CA GLU A 145 15.02 -13.49 -18.24
C GLU A 145 15.21 -12.52 -19.43
N VAL A 146 16.39 -12.55 -20.05
CA VAL A 146 16.68 -11.69 -21.20
C VAL A 146 16.00 -12.28 -22.43
N SER A 147 15.23 -11.45 -23.13
CA SER A 147 14.42 -11.80 -24.28
C SER A 147 14.23 -10.59 -25.20
N SER A 148 13.52 -10.76 -26.32
CA SER A 148 13.10 -9.67 -27.20
C SER A 148 11.70 -9.17 -26.81
N ASP A 149 11.45 -7.87 -26.90
CA ASP A 149 10.12 -7.28 -26.76
C ASP A 149 9.35 -7.28 -28.10
N GLU A 150 8.07 -6.88 -28.05
CA GLU A 150 7.18 -6.83 -29.22
C GLU A 150 7.64 -5.86 -30.32
N HIS A 151 8.53 -4.91 -30.00
CA HIS A 151 9.02 -3.86 -30.88
C HIS A 151 10.44 -4.16 -31.36
N ASN A 152 10.89 -5.41 -31.21
CA ASN A 152 12.24 -5.86 -31.54
C ASN A 152 13.33 -5.14 -30.73
N GLY A 153 13.00 -4.61 -29.55
CA GLY A 153 13.93 -4.15 -28.52
C GLY A 153 14.26 -5.27 -27.54
N GLN A 154 15.13 -5.00 -26.56
CA GLN A 154 15.43 -5.97 -25.51
C GLN A 154 14.49 -5.83 -24.31
N ARG A 155 14.11 -7.00 -23.76
CA ARG A 155 13.33 -7.18 -22.55
C ARG A 155 14.15 -7.96 -21.52
N CYS A 156 14.14 -7.55 -20.27
CA CYS A 156 14.77 -8.33 -19.19
C CYS A 156 14.08 -8.13 -17.85
N PHE A 157 14.23 -9.11 -16.95
CA PHE A 157 13.86 -8.95 -15.55
C PHE A 157 15.07 -8.54 -14.71
N VAL A 158 14.93 -7.49 -13.91
CA VAL A 158 15.97 -7.05 -12.97
C VAL A 158 15.52 -7.34 -11.55
N ARG A 159 16.16 -8.33 -10.94
CA ARG A 159 15.87 -8.81 -9.58
C ARG A 159 16.62 -7.98 -8.53
N PHE A 160 15.92 -7.60 -7.46
CA PHE A 160 16.47 -6.91 -6.30
C PHE A 160 16.59 -7.88 -5.11
N GLU A 161 17.65 -7.72 -4.32
CA GLU A 161 17.76 -8.41 -3.02
C GLU A 161 16.85 -7.74 -1.97
N ALA A 162 16.88 -6.41 -1.93
CA ALA A 162 16.00 -5.57 -1.14
C ALA A 162 16.00 -4.13 -1.68
N LEU A 163 14.82 -3.51 -1.70
CA LEU A 163 14.72 -2.07 -1.92
C LEU A 163 15.06 -1.32 -0.62
N THR A 164 15.75 -0.18 -0.74
CA THR A 164 15.91 0.72 0.41
C THR A 164 14.54 1.27 0.83
N LYS A 165 14.32 1.50 2.13
CA LYS A 165 13.04 2.05 2.64
C LYS A 165 12.65 3.35 1.94
N ALA A 166 13.62 4.19 1.61
CA ALA A 166 13.39 5.48 0.96
C ALA A 166 12.92 5.32 -0.48
N VAL A 167 13.48 4.36 -1.22
CA VAL A 167 13.08 4.03 -2.59
C VAL A 167 11.72 3.33 -2.59
N GLU A 168 11.52 2.32 -1.75
CA GLU A 168 10.25 1.61 -1.62
C GLU A 168 9.10 2.59 -1.33
N LYS A 169 9.34 3.56 -0.42
CA LYS A 169 8.36 4.59 -0.08
C LYS A 169 8.01 5.47 -1.29
N GLN A 170 9.00 5.98 -2.03
CA GLN A 170 8.73 6.81 -3.21
C GLN A 170 8.01 6.01 -4.30
N LEU A 171 8.41 4.76 -4.54
CA LEU A 171 7.75 3.89 -5.51
C LEU A 171 6.30 3.62 -5.13
N ALA A 172 6.04 3.27 -3.87
CA ALA A 172 4.68 3.03 -3.38
C ALA A 172 3.81 4.31 -3.45
N GLN A 173 4.38 5.47 -3.13
CA GLN A 173 3.69 6.77 -3.26
C GLN A 173 3.38 7.10 -4.71
N TYR A 174 4.31 6.87 -5.63
CA TYR A 174 4.10 7.07 -7.06
C TYR A 174 2.98 6.17 -7.58
N CYS A 175 3.02 4.88 -7.23
CA CYS A 175 2.01 3.92 -7.64
C CYS A 175 0.62 4.25 -7.06
N PHE A 176 0.56 4.72 -5.81
CA PHE A 176 -0.69 5.15 -5.20
C PHE A 176 -1.22 6.41 -5.90
N HIS A 177 -0.41 7.47 -5.95
CA HIS A 177 -0.87 8.80 -6.35
C HIS A 177 -1.06 8.96 -7.86
N TYR A 178 -0.12 8.49 -8.68
CA TYR A 178 -0.14 8.69 -10.13
C TYR A 178 -0.75 7.49 -10.87
N LEU A 179 -0.38 6.27 -10.48
CA LEU A 179 -0.92 5.04 -11.12
C LEU A 179 -2.29 4.61 -10.56
N LYS A 180 -2.83 5.37 -9.59
CA LYS A 180 -4.14 5.14 -8.95
C LYS A 180 -4.29 3.74 -8.35
N LYS A 181 -3.19 3.07 -8.00
CA LYS A 181 -3.22 1.71 -7.44
C LYS A 181 -3.68 1.75 -5.99
N THR A 182 -4.51 0.79 -5.62
CA THR A 182 -5.01 0.65 -4.26
C THR A 182 -3.92 0.12 -3.32
N PRO A 183 -4.00 0.42 -2.02
CA PRO A 183 -3.11 -0.14 -1.02
C PRO A 183 -3.06 -1.67 -1.03
N ARG A 184 -4.18 -2.34 -1.35
CA ARG A 184 -4.24 -3.79 -1.51
C ARG A 184 -3.41 -4.29 -2.69
N GLU A 185 -3.44 -3.61 -3.83
CA GLU A 185 -2.61 -3.95 -4.99
C GLU A 185 -1.13 -3.78 -4.68
N LEU A 186 -0.75 -2.67 -4.02
CA LEU A 186 0.62 -2.46 -3.56
C LEU A 186 1.11 -3.57 -2.63
N ARG A 187 0.27 -4.02 -1.69
CA ARG A 187 0.63 -5.15 -0.80
C ARG A 187 0.79 -6.46 -1.56
N ARG A 188 -0.02 -6.69 -2.60
CA ARG A 188 0.09 -7.90 -3.45
C ARG A 188 1.34 -7.90 -4.31
N SER A 189 1.86 -6.73 -4.67
CA SER A 189 3.17 -6.57 -5.31
C SER A 189 4.34 -6.53 -4.31
N GLY A 190 4.06 -6.70 -3.02
CA GLY A 190 5.06 -6.73 -1.96
C GLY A 190 5.51 -5.36 -1.43
N LEU A 191 4.93 -4.26 -1.92
CA LEU A 191 5.26 -2.89 -1.50
C LEU A 191 4.48 -2.48 -0.24
N ARG A 192 5.12 -1.72 0.64
CA ARG A 192 4.48 -1.12 1.83
C ARG A 192 3.51 0.00 1.46
N SER A 193 2.28 -0.07 1.98
CA SER A 193 1.20 0.86 1.63
C SER A 193 0.41 1.42 2.83
N TYR A 194 1.00 1.44 4.03
CA TYR A 194 0.25 1.76 5.26
C TYR A 194 -0.04 3.26 5.41
N PHE A 195 0.91 4.12 5.06
CA PHE A 195 0.84 5.57 5.26
C PHE A 195 0.44 6.28 3.97
N VAL A 196 -0.86 6.37 3.71
CA VAL A 196 -1.42 6.93 2.47
C VAL A 196 -2.44 8.04 2.70
N LYS A 197 -2.84 8.31 3.96
CA LYS A 197 -3.83 9.35 4.27
C LYS A 197 -3.47 10.76 3.77
N GLY A 198 -2.17 11.06 3.66
CA GLY A 198 -1.69 12.34 3.12
C GLY A 198 -1.88 12.51 1.60
N PHE A 199 -2.30 11.45 0.90
CA PHE A 199 -2.48 11.43 -0.56
C PHE A 199 -3.96 11.27 -0.96
N VAL A 200 -4.88 11.36 0.00
CA VAL A 200 -6.32 11.33 -0.22
C VAL A 200 -6.95 12.63 0.26
N GLN A 201 -8.10 12.98 -0.30
CA GLN A 201 -8.83 14.18 0.07
C GLN A 201 -9.97 13.81 1.01
N PHE A 202 -9.98 14.43 2.19
CA PHE A 202 -11.11 14.39 3.12
C PHE A 202 -11.93 15.66 2.94
N LYS A 203 -13.25 15.53 2.76
CA LYS A 203 -14.17 16.67 2.69
C LYS A 203 -15.54 16.30 3.19
N PHE A 204 -16.31 17.30 3.61
CA PHE A 204 -17.73 17.13 3.84
C PHE A 204 -18.47 17.26 2.51
N VAL A 205 -19.56 16.51 2.36
CA VAL A 205 -20.44 16.56 1.19
C VAL A 205 -21.12 17.92 1.13
N GLU A 206 -20.98 18.60 0.00
CA GLU A 206 -21.55 19.93 -0.28
C GLU A 206 -22.47 19.93 -1.51
N THR A 207 -22.31 18.97 -2.42
CA THR A 207 -23.05 18.89 -3.67
C THR A 207 -23.87 17.60 -3.79
N GLN A 208 -24.91 17.63 -4.62
CA GLN A 208 -25.73 16.45 -4.93
C GLN A 208 -24.88 15.34 -5.58
N GLN A 209 -23.93 15.70 -6.43
CA GLN A 209 -23.02 14.73 -7.07
C GLN A 209 -22.18 13.98 -6.03
N GLU A 210 -21.62 14.68 -5.04
CA GLU A 210 -20.84 14.05 -3.98
C GLU A 210 -21.70 13.15 -3.09
N TYR A 211 -22.97 13.50 -2.90
CA TYR A 211 -23.90 12.64 -2.19
C TYR A 211 -24.17 11.36 -2.96
N GLU A 212 -24.35 11.44 -4.28
CA GLU A 212 -24.50 10.27 -5.15
C GLU A 212 -23.26 9.37 -5.12
N ASP A 213 -22.05 9.95 -5.14
CA ASP A 213 -20.79 9.22 -5.00
C ASP A 213 -20.73 8.44 -3.66
N VAL A 214 -21.24 9.03 -2.58
CA VAL A 214 -21.37 8.36 -1.26
C VAL A 214 -22.36 7.20 -1.33
N LEU A 215 -23.52 7.39 -1.97
CA LEU A 215 -24.51 6.31 -2.12
C LEU A 215 -23.95 5.16 -2.95
N ASP A 216 -23.21 5.46 -4.01
CA ASP A 216 -22.50 4.47 -4.81
C ASP A 216 -21.42 3.72 -4.04
N LEU A 217 -20.65 4.43 -3.21
CA LEU A 217 -19.68 3.82 -2.31
C LEU A 217 -20.35 2.87 -1.31
N ARG A 218 -21.46 3.30 -0.68
CA ARG A 218 -22.26 2.48 0.24
C ARG A 218 -22.79 1.24 -0.48
N ARG A 219 -23.32 1.39 -1.70
CA ARG A 219 -23.82 0.27 -2.53
C ARG A 219 -22.75 -0.82 -2.68
N ARG A 220 -21.58 -0.42 -3.19
CA ARG A 220 -20.45 -1.33 -3.45
C ARG A 220 -19.99 -2.05 -2.19
N ASN A 221 -19.86 -1.34 -1.07
CA ASN A 221 -19.39 -1.93 0.19
C ASN A 221 -20.43 -2.81 0.85
N TYR A 222 -21.70 -2.38 0.90
CA TYR A 222 -22.77 -3.14 1.55
C TYR A 222 -23.15 -4.37 0.74
N ALA A 223 -23.10 -4.31 -0.59
CA ALA A 223 -23.29 -5.47 -1.44
C ALA A 223 -22.18 -6.52 -1.24
N ALA A 224 -20.92 -6.08 -1.08
CA ALA A 224 -19.80 -6.98 -0.82
C ALA A 224 -19.93 -7.78 0.49
N VAL A 225 -20.70 -7.27 1.47
CA VAL A 225 -21.01 -7.95 2.73
C VAL A 225 -22.46 -8.45 2.80
N ARG A 226 -23.16 -8.52 1.66
CA ARG A 226 -24.54 -9.03 1.52
C ARG A 226 -25.59 -8.29 2.38
N LYS A 227 -25.33 -7.05 2.79
CA LYS A 227 -26.31 -6.18 3.48
C LYS A 227 -27.37 -5.68 2.50
N VAL A 228 -27.03 -5.48 1.23
CA VAL A 228 -27.93 -5.04 0.15
C VAL A 228 -27.63 -5.81 -1.15
N ALA A 229 -28.55 -5.74 -2.13
CA ALA A 229 -28.30 -6.25 -3.48
C ALA A 229 -27.30 -5.36 -4.24
N ALA A 230 -26.54 -5.92 -5.18
CA ALA A 230 -25.50 -5.21 -5.92
C ALA A 230 -26.06 -4.09 -6.82
N ASP A 231 -27.27 -4.30 -7.35
CA ASP A 231 -28.02 -3.42 -8.24
C ASP A 231 -29.06 -2.56 -7.48
N ALA A 232 -29.03 -2.57 -6.14
CA ALA A 232 -29.97 -1.80 -5.33
C ALA A 232 -30.00 -0.32 -5.77
N PRO A 233 -31.19 0.26 -6.05
CA PRO A 233 -31.32 1.67 -6.41
C PRO A 233 -30.72 2.59 -5.34
N LEU A 234 -30.01 3.66 -5.74
CA LEU A 234 -29.34 4.57 -4.82
C LEU A 234 -30.29 5.19 -3.79
N LYS A 235 -31.54 5.46 -4.18
CA LYS A 235 -32.57 5.97 -3.27
C LYS A 235 -32.79 5.04 -2.05
N LYS A 236 -32.64 3.72 -2.19
CA LYS A 236 -32.74 2.76 -1.07
C LYS A 236 -31.53 2.82 -0.11
N LEU A 237 -30.42 3.39 -0.57
CA LEU A 237 -29.19 3.54 0.22
C LEU A 237 -29.15 4.85 0.98
N SER A 238 -29.91 5.86 0.54
CA SER A 238 -30.15 7.07 1.32
C SER A 238 -30.58 6.71 2.74
N TYR A 239 -30.07 7.45 3.70
CA TYR A 239 -30.40 7.27 5.09
C TYR A 239 -31.34 8.38 5.55
N PHE A 240 -32.34 8.06 6.36
CA PHE A 240 -33.29 9.04 6.87
C PHE A 240 -32.57 10.24 7.52
N PHE A 241 -31.52 9.92 8.28
CA PHE A 241 -30.67 10.82 9.03
C PHE A 241 -29.72 11.64 8.14
N ASP A 242 -29.44 11.21 6.90
CA ASP A 242 -28.53 11.93 5.98
C ASP A 242 -29.00 13.38 5.75
N ARG A 243 -30.32 13.64 5.83
CA ARG A 243 -30.95 14.94 5.56
C ARG A 243 -30.52 16.08 6.46
N TYR A 244 -30.05 15.77 7.66
CA TYR A 244 -29.58 16.76 8.65
C TYR A 244 -28.21 16.39 9.24
N SER A 245 -27.56 15.36 8.66
CA SER A 245 -26.23 14.94 9.07
C SER A 245 -25.14 15.68 8.29
N ARG A 246 -23.92 15.67 8.84
CA ARG A 246 -22.73 15.94 8.05
C ARG A 246 -22.11 14.65 7.57
N ILE A 247 -21.94 14.53 6.27
CA ILE A 247 -21.37 13.34 5.66
C ILE A 247 -19.92 13.66 5.30
N LEU A 248 -18.99 12.98 5.97
CA LEU A 248 -17.59 12.95 5.58
C LEU A 248 -17.44 11.97 4.40
N VAL A 249 -16.70 12.38 3.37
CA VAL A 249 -16.31 11.54 2.25
C VAL A 249 -14.80 11.65 2.01
N VAL A 250 -14.21 10.54 1.60
CA VAL A 250 -12.79 10.43 1.29
C VAL A 250 -12.63 10.10 -0.19
N TYR A 251 -11.87 10.91 -0.91
CA TYR A 251 -11.58 10.73 -2.33
C TYR A 251 -10.12 10.33 -2.55
N HIS A 252 -9.92 9.37 -3.44
CA HIS A 252 -8.62 9.10 -4.05
C HIS A 252 -8.75 9.31 -5.56
N GLN A 253 -8.08 10.35 -6.07
CA GLN A 253 -8.05 10.69 -7.51
C GLN A 253 -9.46 10.75 -8.15
N GLY A 254 -10.38 11.47 -7.49
CA GLY A 254 -11.76 11.68 -7.97
C GLY A 254 -12.74 10.54 -7.65
N ARG A 255 -12.29 9.41 -7.09
CA ARG A 255 -13.17 8.31 -6.69
C ARG A 255 -13.43 8.31 -5.19
N ALA A 256 -14.70 8.24 -4.79
CA ALA A 256 -15.08 8.03 -3.39
C ALA A 256 -14.64 6.64 -2.90
N ILE A 257 -13.86 6.61 -1.83
CA ILE A 257 -13.26 5.41 -1.23
C ILE A 257 -13.65 5.19 0.23
N GLY A 258 -14.08 6.23 0.94
CA GLY A 258 -14.51 6.15 2.34
C GLY A 258 -15.62 7.15 2.65
N THR A 259 -16.49 6.82 3.61
CA THR A 259 -17.51 7.76 4.10
C THR A 259 -17.87 7.48 5.56
N ALA A 260 -18.29 8.53 6.27
CA ALA A 260 -18.88 8.46 7.60
C ALA A 260 -19.98 9.51 7.72
N THR A 261 -21.06 9.20 8.44
CA THR A 261 -22.17 10.12 8.67
C THR A 261 -22.16 10.55 10.12
N ILE A 262 -22.04 11.86 10.34
CA ILE A 262 -22.00 12.48 11.66
C ILE A 262 -23.39 13.07 11.92
N ILE A 263 -24.10 12.48 12.87
CA ILE A 263 -25.44 12.87 13.28
C ILE A 263 -25.29 13.69 14.57
N ILE A 264 -25.44 15.01 14.46
CA ILE A 264 -25.61 15.88 15.62
C ILE A 264 -27.11 16.10 15.76
N GLY A 265 -27.75 15.31 16.60
CA GLY A 265 -29.19 15.37 16.77
C GLY A 265 -29.65 16.64 17.50
N LYS A 266 -30.95 16.92 17.38
CA LYS A 266 -31.72 17.84 18.21
C LYS A 266 -32.97 17.10 18.68
N ARG A 267 -33.06 16.80 19.98
CA ARG A 267 -34.13 15.99 20.56
C ARG A 267 -35.52 16.50 20.15
N GLY A 268 -36.38 15.60 19.70
CA GLY A 268 -37.75 15.92 19.24
C GLY A 268 -37.89 16.49 17.83
N GLU A 269 -36.80 16.94 17.18
CA GLU A 269 -36.84 17.48 15.80
C GLU A 269 -35.99 16.65 14.83
N GLN A 270 -34.75 16.33 15.22
CA GLN A 270 -33.74 15.64 14.41
C GLN A 270 -33.09 14.56 15.28
N PRO A 271 -33.76 13.42 15.49
CA PRO A 271 -33.29 12.43 16.45
C PRO A 271 -32.01 11.72 15.99
N MET A 272 -31.25 11.16 16.93
CA MET A 272 -30.16 10.23 16.60
C MET A 272 -30.73 8.87 16.17
N GLU A 273 -29.96 8.05 15.45
CA GLU A 273 -30.42 6.70 15.07
C GLU A 273 -30.64 5.84 16.33
N VAL A 274 -29.71 5.94 17.28
CA VAL A 274 -29.85 5.26 18.57
C VAL A 274 -31.10 5.69 19.34
N GLU A 275 -31.53 6.94 19.24
CA GLU A 275 -32.77 7.44 19.86
C GLU A 275 -34.01 6.80 19.23
N VAL A 276 -34.01 6.58 17.92
CA VAL A 276 -35.15 6.01 17.20
C VAL A 276 -35.28 4.50 17.39
N LEU A 277 -34.15 3.78 17.51
CA LEU A 277 -34.13 2.31 17.47
C LEU A 277 -33.93 1.64 18.83
N MET A 278 -33.39 2.34 19.84
CA MET A 278 -33.25 1.80 21.19
C MET A 278 -34.54 1.94 22.00
N GLN A 279 -34.64 1.16 23.08
CA GLN A 279 -35.66 1.38 24.10
C GLN A 279 -35.35 2.68 24.87
N GLU A 280 -36.37 3.48 25.19
CA GLU A 280 -36.21 4.76 25.90
C GLU A 280 -35.49 4.59 27.24
N SER A 281 -35.73 3.47 27.95
CA SER A 281 -35.04 3.13 29.20
C SER A 281 -33.52 3.00 29.03
N ASP A 282 -33.07 2.44 27.91
CA ASP A 282 -31.66 2.25 27.61
C ASP A 282 -31.04 3.55 27.10
N PHE A 283 -31.77 4.26 26.24
CA PHE A 283 -31.33 5.55 25.69
C PHE A 283 -31.13 6.60 26.79
N SER A 284 -32.01 6.65 27.79
CA SER A 284 -31.91 7.59 28.91
C SER A 284 -30.66 7.40 29.79
N GLN A 285 -29.95 6.28 29.66
CA GLN A 285 -28.70 5.98 30.37
C GLN A 285 -27.45 6.42 29.59
N LEU A 286 -27.59 6.84 28.33
CA LEU A 286 -26.47 7.40 27.55
C LEU A 286 -26.11 8.81 28.08
N PRO A 287 -24.90 9.32 27.76
CA PRO A 287 -24.52 10.67 28.16
C PRO A 287 -25.49 11.75 27.67
N PRO A 288 -25.47 12.95 28.28
CA PRO A 288 -26.36 14.04 27.90
C PRO A 288 -26.38 14.27 26.39
N TYR A 289 -27.58 14.43 25.85
CA TYR A 289 -27.84 14.53 24.42
C TYR A 289 -27.05 15.69 23.79
N GLU A 290 -26.97 16.81 24.51
CA GLU A 290 -26.28 18.05 24.12
C GLU A 290 -24.76 17.86 24.00
N GLN A 291 -24.21 16.84 24.66
CA GLN A 291 -22.78 16.52 24.62
C GLN A 291 -22.47 15.34 23.70
N THR A 292 -23.49 14.73 23.11
CA THR A 292 -23.35 13.50 22.34
C THR A 292 -23.54 13.78 20.85
N PHE A 293 -22.85 13.00 20.02
CA PHE A 293 -23.14 12.85 18.60
C PHE A 293 -22.96 11.39 18.18
N GLU A 294 -23.65 11.00 17.14
CA GLU A 294 -23.58 9.64 16.60
C GLU A 294 -22.78 9.60 15.30
N VAL A 295 -21.96 8.56 15.13
CA VAL A 295 -21.31 8.25 13.86
C VAL A 295 -21.92 6.99 13.28
N ALA A 296 -22.61 7.17 12.15
CA ALA A 296 -23.29 6.11 11.42
C ALA A 296 -22.68 5.93 10.01
N ALA A 297 -23.07 4.83 9.35
CA ALA A 297 -22.72 4.53 7.97
C ALA A 297 -21.21 4.63 7.63
N LEU A 298 -20.33 4.37 8.60
CA LEU A 298 -18.89 4.32 8.39
C LEU A 298 -18.55 3.18 7.43
N CYS A 299 -17.93 3.48 6.30
CA CYS A 299 -17.43 2.46 5.39
C CYS A 299 -16.14 2.91 4.69
N LEU A 300 -15.28 1.93 4.40
CA LEU A 300 -14.04 2.09 3.66
C LEU A 300 -13.91 0.94 2.66
N ASP A 301 -13.65 1.32 1.40
CA ASP A 301 -13.45 0.39 0.30
C ASP A 301 -12.38 -0.67 0.66
N LYS A 302 -12.67 -1.94 0.35
CA LYS A 302 -11.82 -3.09 0.69
C LYS A 302 -10.38 -2.93 0.17
N GLY A 303 -10.18 -2.23 -0.95
CA GLY A 303 -8.83 -1.96 -1.49
C GLY A 303 -7.98 -1.06 -0.58
N TYR A 304 -8.62 -0.27 0.29
CA TYR A 304 -8.00 0.79 1.09
C TYR A 304 -7.94 0.45 2.59
N ARG A 305 -8.48 -0.70 3.01
CA ARG A 305 -8.35 -1.20 4.38
C ARG A 305 -6.89 -1.50 4.73
N ASP A 306 -6.62 -1.63 6.03
CA ASP A 306 -5.28 -1.78 6.61
C ASP A 306 -4.32 -0.61 6.32
N THR A 307 -4.86 0.60 6.31
CA THR A 307 -4.12 1.85 6.12
C THR A 307 -4.46 2.86 7.21
N ASP A 308 -3.75 3.99 7.20
CA ASP A 308 -4.04 5.14 8.04
C ASP A 308 -5.22 6.01 7.58
N ILE A 309 -5.96 5.62 6.53
CA ILE A 309 -7.14 6.37 6.05
C ILE A 309 -8.26 6.37 7.09
N LEU A 310 -8.56 5.22 7.70
CA LEU A 310 -9.58 5.12 8.76
C LEU A 310 -9.23 6.03 9.94
N HIS A 311 -7.94 6.10 10.30
CA HIS A 311 -7.46 7.06 11.29
C HIS A 311 -7.78 8.48 10.85
N GLY A 312 -7.41 8.86 9.62
CA GLY A 312 -7.76 10.15 9.00
C GLY A 312 -9.25 10.50 9.12
N MET A 313 -10.14 9.53 8.87
CA MET A 313 -11.58 9.72 9.02
C MET A 313 -11.96 10.06 10.47
N PHE A 314 -11.43 9.32 11.44
CA PHE A 314 -11.64 9.64 12.85
C PHE A 314 -11.06 10.99 13.25
N GLU A 315 -9.92 11.42 12.67
CA GLU A 315 -9.36 12.76 12.92
C GLU A 315 -10.35 13.86 12.51
N HIS A 316 -10.96 13.74 11.34
CA HIS A 316 -11.95 14.69 10.82
C HIS A 316 -13.26 14.66 11.60
N ILE A 317 -13.76 13.46 11.93
CA ILE A 317 -14.98 13.30 12.74
C ILE A 317 -14.81 13.94 14.11
N TYR A 318 -13.70 13.64 14.80
CA TYR A 318 -13.44 14.17 16.13
C TYR A 318 -13.23 15.69 16.11
N THR A 319 -12.49 16.20 15.12
CA THR A 319 -12.31 17.65 14.95
C THR A 319 -13.65 18.36 14.78
N TYR A 320 -14.53 17.83 13.91
CA TYR A 320 -15.86 18.39 13.68
C TYR A 320 -16.72 18.36 14.95
N ALA A 321 -16.70 17.26 15.70
CA ALA A 321 -17.45 17.13 16.94
C ALA A 321 -17.00 18.11 18.04
N MET A 322 -15.69 18.24 18.24
CA MET A 322 -15.11 19.18 19.21
C MET A 322 -15.45 20.63 18.88
N MET A 323 -15.42 21.00 17.59
CA MET A 323 -15.82 22.34 17.14
C MET A 323 -17.31 22.63 17.41
N ASN A 324 -18.14 21.60 17.59
CA ASN A 324 -19.56 21.71 17.93
C ASN A 324 -19.86 21.42 19.42
N GLY A 325 -18.83 21.36 20.28
CA GLY A 325 -19.00 21.15 21.72
C GLY A 325 -19.49 19.75 22.13
N ARG A 326 -19.29 18.73 21.28
CA ARG A 326 -19.77 17.37 21.52
C ARG A 326 -18.65 16.47 22.03
N ASN A 327 -18.75 16.06 23.29
CA ASN A 327 -17.71 15.35 24.04
C ASN A 327 -17.82 13.82 23.97
N TYR A 328 -18.94 13.28 23.50
CA TYR A 328 -19.18 11.84 23.46
C TYR A 328 -19.47 11.36 22.04
N ILE A 329 -18.71 10.35 21.59
CA ILE A 329 -18.97 9.67 20.32
C ILE A 329 -19.78 8.41 20.60
N VAL A 330 -20.99 8.34 20.04
CA VAL A 330 -21.79 7.11 20.01
C VAL A 330 -21.65 6.46 18.64
N ILE A 331 -21.44 5.15 18.65
CA ILE A 331 -21.50 4.32 17.44
C ILE A 331 -22.38 3.10 17.69
N SER A 332 -22.91 2.56 16.62
CA SER A 332 -23.54 1.25 16.61
C SER A 332 -22.74 0.32 15.71
N SER A 333 -22.47 -0.90 16.19
CA SER A 333 -21.63 -1.86 15.47
C SER A 333 -22.19 -3.27 15.57
N ASP A 334 -22.02 -4.06 14.51
CA ASP A 334 -22.18 -5.50 14.60
C ASP A 334 -21.04 -6.13 15.43
N LYS A 335 -21.28 -7.36 15.91
CA LYS A 335 -20.36 -8.10 16.79
C LYS A 335 -18.96 -8.29 16.21
N TYR A 336 -18.81 -8.33 14.88
CA TYR A 336 -17.51 -8.62 14.25
C TYR A 336 -16.57 -7.41 14.30
N LEU A 337 -17.12 -6.20 14.31
CA LEU A 337 -16.35 -4.96 14.33
C LEU A 337 -16.18 -4.39 15.75
N MET A 338 -16.90 -4.89 16.75
CA MET A 338 -16.79 -4.43 18.13
C MET A 338 -15.36 -4.49 18.67
N ASP A 339 -14.65 -5.59 18.43
CA ASP A 339 -13.26 -5.75 18.90
C ASP A 339 -12.34 -4.69 18.28
N MET A 340 -12.61 -4.29 17.03
CA MET A 340 -11.85 -3.23 16.35
C MET A 340 -12.10 -1.90 17.04
N TYR A 341 -13.36 -1.56 17.29
CA TYR A 341 -13.73 -0.33 17.96
C TYR A 341 -13.19 -0.25 19.40
N LYS A 342 -13.15 -1.38 20.12
CA LYS A 342 -12.50 -1.46 21.44
C LYS A 342 -11.01 -1.10 21.36
N THR A 343 -10.31 -1.52 20.31
CA THR A 343 -8.89 -1.18 20.15
C THR A 343 -8.63 0.30 19.91
N VAL A 344 -9.59 1.05 19.36
CA VAL A 344 -9.47 2.49 19.14
C VAL A 344 -10.05 3.31 20.32
N GLY A 345 -10.55 2.67 21.37
CA GLY A 345 -10.96 3.33 22.62
C GLY A 345 -12.46 3.35 22.89
N PHE A 346 -13.29 2.77 22.03
CA PHE A 346 -14.72 2.64 22.33
C PHE A 346 -14.97 1.60 23.42
N GLN A 347 -15.87 1.94 24.33
CA GLN A 347 -16.35 1.08 25.39
C GLN A 347 -17.73 0.53 25.02
N ASP A 348 -17.95 -0.73 25.36
CA ASP A 348 -19.23 -1.40 25.17
C ASP A 348 -20.21 -0.91 26.25
N THR A 349 -21.38 -0.41 25.84
CA THR A 349 -22.39 0.05 26.81
C THR A 349 -23.25 -1.09 27.33
N GLY A 350 -23.19 -2.27 26.68
CA GLY A 350 -24.10 -3.39 26.94
C GLY A 350 -25.47 -3.24 26.28
N PHE A 351 -25.80 -2.07 25.73
CA PHE A 351 -27.06 -1.83 25.04
C PHE A 351 -26.99 -2.31 23.59
N SER A 352 -28.15 -2.70 23.05
CA SER A 352 -28.26 -3.14 21.66
C SER A 352 -29.64 -2.86 21.09
N PHE A 353 -29.70 -2.71 19.77
CA PHE A 353 -30.95 -2.60 19.03
C PHE A 353 -30.88 -3.44 17.74
N VAL A 354 -32.03 -3.61 17.09
CA VAL A 354 -32.13 -4.30 15.80
C VAL A 354 -32.24 -3.25 14.71
N GLN A 355 -31.38 -3.33 13.69
CA GLN A 355 -31.38 -2.41 12.55
C GLN A 355 -32.14 -3.05 11.37
N PRO A 356 -33.40 -2.64 11.11
CA PRO A 356 -34.24 -3.30 10.11
C PRO A 356 -33.71 -3.13 8.68
N LYS A 357 -32.99 -2.03 8.41
CA LYS A 357 -32.41 -1.75 7.08
C LYS A 357 -31.39 -2.81 6.64
N TYR A 358 -30.80 -3.55 7.57
CA TYR A 358 -29.74 -4.52 7.28
C TYR A 358 -30.14 -5.96 7.61
N ARG A 359 -31.39 -6.35 7.29
CA ARG A 359 -31.94 -7.69 7.56
C ARG A 359 -31.97 -8.01 9.06
N ASP A 360 -32.52 -7.07 9.83
CA ASP A 360 -32.68 -7.20 11.28
C ASP A 360 -31.36 -7.51 12.00
N LEU A 361 -30.28 -6.84 11.55
CA LEU A 361 -28.96 -7.00 12.12
C LEU A 361 -28.95 -6.44 13.54
N LYS A 362 -28.54 -7.27 14.51
CA LYS A 362 -28.33 -6.83 15.88
C LYS A 362 -27.09 -5.93 15.96
N MET A 363 -27.29 -4.70 16.40
CA MET A 363 -26.27 -3.68 16.57
C MET A 363 -26.03 -3.45 18.06
N SER A 364 -24.79 -3.54 18.50
CA SER A 364 -24.37 -3.15 19.85
C SER A 364 -23.96 -1.69 19.87
N VAL A 365 -24.37 -0.97 20.91
CA VAL A 365 -24.05 0.44 21.10
C VAL A 365 -22.72 0.56 21.82
N MET A 366 -21.86 1.44 21.33
CA MET A 366 -20.57 1.69 21.92
C MET A 366 -20.35 3.19 22.08
N LEU A 367 -19.63 3.56 23.14
CA LEU A 367 -19.41 4.93 23.54
C LEU A 367 -17.92 5.21 23.66
N MET A 368 -17.49 6.40 23.25
CA MET A 368 -16.15 6.90 23.56
C MET A 368 -16.25 8.31 24.14
N ASP A 369 -15.53 8.53 25.23
CA ASP A 369 -15.46 9.82 25.92
C ASP A 369 -14.36 10.73 25.35
N ASP A 370 -14.46 12.02 25.69
CA ASP A 370 -13.50 13.04 25.30
C ASP A 370 -12.14 12.82 25.95
N PHE A 371 -12.05 12.30 27.18
CA PHE A 371 -10.78 12.06 27.86
C PHE A 371 -9.92 11.01 27.14
N THR A 372 -10.56 9.97 26.62
CA THR A 372 -9.94 8.88 25.85
C THR A 372 -9.35 9.44 24.56
N THR A 373 -10.12 10.26 23.83
CA THR A 373 -9.65 10.88 22.58
C THR A 373 -8.60 11.98 22.85
N LYS A 374 -8.81 12.82 23.86
CA LYS A 374 -7.97 13.97 24.24
C LYS A 374 -6.59 13.58 24.76
N TRP A 375 -6.48 12.65 25.70
CA TRP A 375 -5.18 12.35 26.32
C TRP A 375 -4.97 10.86 26.62
N GLY A 376 -5.88 10.00 26.16
CA GLY A 376 -5.70 8.57 26.21
C GLY A 376 -6.01 7.94 27.54
N LYS A 377 -6.91 8.54 28.33
CA LYS A 377 -7.44 7.91 29.54
C LYS A 377 -8.02 6.53 29.17
N GLY A 378 -7.74 5.51 29.97
CA GLY A 378 -8.20 4.14 29.70
C GLY A 378 -7.48 3.40 28.55
N MET A 379 -6.63 4.06 27.77
CA MET A 379 -5.87 3.43 26.68
C MET A 379 -4.39 3.26 27.01
N ASN A 380 -3.78 2.22 26.43
CA ASN A 380 -2.34 2.05 26.44
C ASN A 380 -1.66 3.26 25.73
N PRO A 381 -0.65 3.92 26.33
CA PRO A 381 -0.01 5.13 25.78
C PRO A 381 0.48 5.01 24.33
N VAL A 382 1.10 3.87 23.98
CA VAL A 382 1.64 3.63 22.64
C VAL A 382 0.50 3.46 21.63
N THR A 383 -0.54 2.72 22.03
CA THR A 383 -1.72 2.50 21.18
C THR A 383 -2.48 3.81 20.97
N TRP A 384 -2.70 4.57 22.05
CA TRP A 384 -3.35 5.87 22.00
C TRP A 384 -2.60 6.84 21.07
N TRP A 385 -1.28 6.94 21.19
CA TRP A 385 -0.52 7.83 20.32
C TRP A 385 -0.65 7.45 18.84
N GLY A 386 -0.65 6.13 18.55
CA GLY A 386 -0.81 5.62 17.19
C GLY A 386 -2.17 5.93 16.55
N VAL A 387 -3.21 6.13 17.36
CA VAL A 387 -4.59 6.37 16.89
C VAL A 387 -4.98 7.85 16.97
N TRP A 388 -4.81 8.48 18.13
CA TRP A 388 -5.35 9.81 18.45
C TRP A 388 -4.29 10.89 18.71
N GLY A 389 -3.03 10.50 18.95
CA GLY A 389 -1.98 11.42 19.39
C GLY A 389 -1.73 12.61 18.46
N SER A 390 -1.78 12.37 17.14
CA SER A 390 -1.66 13.43 16.11
C SER A 390 -2.79 14.45 16.19
N VAL A 391 -4.03 13.97 16.24
CA VAL A 391 -5.25 14.80 16.26
C VAL A 391 -5.31 15.62 17.52
N SER A 392 -5.06 14.98 18.66
CA SER A 392 -5.15 15.69 19.92
C SER A 392 -4.10 16.80 20.02
N MET A 393 -2.88 16.54 19.54
CA MET A 393 -1.86 17.59 19.42
C MET A 393 -2.24 18.69 18.44
N TYR A 394 -2.89 18.36 17.33
CA TYR A 394 -3.41 19.33 16.37
C TYR A 394 -4.44 20.25 17.02
N LEU A 395 -5.45 19.69 17.69
CA LEU A 395 -6.50 20.45 18.38
C LEU A 395 -5.94 21.32 19.50
N TYR A 396 -4.96 20.81 20.26
CA TYR A 396 -4.28 21.58 21.30
C TYR A 396 -3.51 22.78 20.72
N LYS A 397 -2.78 22.59 19.62
CA LYS A 397 -2.05 23.68 18.95
C LYS A 397 -2.99 24.77 18.42
N HIS A 398 -4.18 24.40 17.97
CA HIS A 398 -5.22 25.32 17.50
C HIS A 398 -6.11 25.88 18.62
N ARG A 399 -5.78 25.61 19.90
CA ARG A 399 -6.53 26.07 21.08
C ARG A 399 -8.00 25.64 21.11
N ILE A 400 -8.34 24.54 20.43
CA ILE A 400 -9.67 23.93 20.48
C ILE A 400 -9.84 23.14 21.78
N ILE A 401 -8.76 22.51 22.25
CA ILE A 401 -8.71 21.79 23.52
C ILE A 401 -7.55 22.31 24.39
N HIS A 402 -7.69 22.18 25.71
CA HIS A 402 -6.67 22.56 26.67
C HIS A 402 -6.24 21.36 27.51
N TYR A 403 -4.93 21.17 27.66
CA TYR A 403 -4.39 20.15 28.56
C TYR A 403 -4.08 20.71 29.94
N SER A 404 -4.44 19.96 30.97
CA SER A 404 -3.83 20.12 32.29
C SER A 404 -2.35 19.66 32.27
N LEU A 405 -1.55 20.02 33.29
CA LEU A 405 -0.16 19.56 33.40
C LEU A 405 -0.01 18.01 33.34
N PRO A 406 -0.77 17.20 34.10
CA PRO A 406 -0.66 15.75 34.02
C PRO A 406 -1.06 15.21 32.64
N GLU A 407 -2.06 15.82 32.00
CA GLU A 407 -2.45 15.47 30.63
C GLU A 407 -1.31 15.73 29.65
N LYS A 408 -0.65 16.89 29.73
CA LYS A 408 0.52 17.21 28.89
C LYS A 408 1.60 16.14 29.07
N ILE A 409 1.97 15.81 30.31
CA ILE A 409 3.01 14.81 30.59
C ILE A 409 2.65 13.47 29.95
N ARG A 410 1.40 13.00 30.08
CA ARG A 410 0.96 11.75 29.46
C ARG A 410 1.03 11.82 27.93
N VAL A 411 0.56 12.91 27.32
CA VAL A 411 0.55 13.07 25.86
C VAL A 411 1.96 13.04 25.29
N TYR A 412 2.88 13.84 25.85
CA TYR A 412 4.27 13.86 25.41
C TYR A 412 5.03 12.56 25.75
N GLY A 413 4.75 11.94 26.90
CA GLY A 413 5.27 10.62 27.25
C GLY A 413 4.82 9.54 26.27
N SER A 414 3.54 9.55 25.88
CA SER A 414 2.96 8.64 24.89
C SER A 414 3.65 8.79 23.53
N ARG A 415 3.92 10.04 23.09
CA ARG A 415 4.71 10.33 21.88
C ARG A 415 6.09 9.67 21.92
N TRP A 416 6.78 9.86 23.03
CA TRP A 416 8.13 9.36 23.20
C TRP A 416 8.16 7.82 23.21
N LEU A 417 7.26 7.19 23.98
CA LEU A 417 7.11 5.74 24.01
C LEU A 417 6.77 5.15 22.63
N PHE A 418 5.88 5.81 21.88
CA PHE A 418 5.57 5.40 20.51
C PHE A 418 6.80 5.50 19.60
N GLY A 419 7.57 6.58 19.68
CA GLY A 419 8.83 6.73 18.95
C GLY A 419 9.85 5.64 19.28
N MET A 420 10.00 5.29 20.56
CA MET A 420 10.88 4.20 20.99
C MET A 420 10.42 2.83 20.49
N THR A 421 9.13 2.53 20.59
CA THR A 421 8.59 1.25 20.11
C THR A 421 8.75 1.08 18.61
N LEU A 422 8.64 2.16 17.82
CA LEU A 422 8.98 2.13 16.40
C LEU A 422 10.46 1.80 16.18
N ARG A 423 11.38 2.51 16.85
CA ARG A 423 12.83 2.25 16.72
C ARG A 423 13.22 0.83 17.15
N TRP A 424 12.64 0.32 18.24
CA TRP A 424 12.92 -1.04 18.72
C TRP A 424 12.36 -2.11 17.76
N ARG A 425 11.20 -1.86 17.15
CA ARG A 425 10.66 -2.72 16.08
C ARG A 425 11.54 -2.73 14.85
N GLU A 426 12.13 -1.59 14.48
CA GLU A 426 13.09 -1.51 13.38
C GLU A 426 14.37 -2.30 13.68
N LEU A 427 14.93 -2.15 14.88
CA LEU A 427 16.11 -2.88 15.32
C LEU A 427 15.86 -4.40 15.38
N SER A 428 14.71 -4.82 15.89
CA SER A 428 14.35 -6.24 15.95
C SER A 428 14.06 -6.85 14.58
N ALA A 429 13.51 -6.08 13.63
CA ALA A 429 13.36 -6.52 12.24
C ALA A 429 14.73 -6.72 11.57
N LEU A 430 15.66 -5.77 11.75
CA LEU A 430 17.03 -5.86 11.24
C LEU A 430 17.80 -7.05 11.86
N ALA A 431 17.62 -7.30 13.15
CA ALA A 431 18.22 -8.45 13.83
C ALA A 431 17.66 -9.79 13.31
N LYS A 432 16.36 -9.85 13.00
CA LYS A 432 15.72 -11.04 12.43
C LYS A 432 16.08 -11.30 10.97
N GLU A 433 16.32 -10.25 10.18
CA GLU A 433 16.88 -10.37 8.82
C GLU A 433 18.28 -10.98 8.83
N ARG A 434 19.11 -10.69 9.84
CA ARG A 434 20.43 -11.33 10.00
C ARG A 434 20.39 -12.81 10.40
N VAL A 435 19.28 -13.29 10.97
CA VAL A 435 19.12 -14.67 11.45
C VAL A 435 18.33 -15.55 10.45
N GLY A 436 18.07 -15.05 9.24
CA GLY A 436 17.42 -15.83 8.17
C GLY A 436 15.93 -16.13 8.41
N GLN A 437 15.32 -15.62 9.48
CA GLN A 437 13.89 -15.79 9.73
C GLN A 437 13.09 -14.62 9.16
N ARG A 438 12.78 -14.71 7.85
CA ARG A 438 11.77 -13.84 7.23
C ARG A 438 10.36 -14.32 7.61
N HIS A 439 9.86 -13.84 8.74
CA HIS A 439 8.42 -13.76 9.00
C HIS A 439 8.01 -12.30 9.16
N ALA A 440 6.94 -11.91 8.48
CA ALA A 440 6.41 -10.55 8.45
C ALA A 440 5.96 -10.09 9.85
N VAL A 441 6.85 -9.40 10.59
CA VAL A 441 6.55 -8.84 11.91
C VAL A 441 5.74 -7.55 11.76
N TYR A 442 4.43 -7.71 11.57
CA TYR A 442 3.45 -6.63 11.78
C TYR A 442 2.15 -7.25 12.29
N HIS A 443 2.03 -7.52 13.59
CA HIS A 443 0.76 -7.96 14.16
C HIS A 443 0.56 -7.37 15.56
N HIS A 444 -0.34 -6.38 15.62
CA HIS A 444 -1.35 -6.29 16.69
C HIS A 444 -2.63 -5.58 16.17
N TRP A 445 -2.51 -4.78 15.09
CA TRP A 445 -3.64 -4.13 14.39
C TRP A 445 -4.22 -4.95 13.22
N LYS A 446 -3.46 -5.92 12.68
CA LYS A 446 -3.79 -6.67 11.44
C LYS A 446 -4.93 -7.71 11.53
N ARG A 447 -5.29 -8.21 12.72
CA ARG A 447 -6.29 -9.29 12.82
C ARG A 447 -7.74 -8.79 12.76
N VAL A 448 -7.98 -7.50 12.98
CA VAL A 448 -9.34 -6.99 13.20
C VAL A 448 -9.91 -6.24 11.98
N ASN A 449 -9.05 -5.67 11.12
CA ASN A 449 -9.47 -4.99 9.89
C ASN A 449 -9.61 -5.90 8.66
N SER A 450 -9.26 -7.18 8.78
CA SER A 450 -9.20 -8.14 7.68
C SER A 450 -10.49 -8.94 7.47
N ARG A 451 -11.58 -8.64 8.20
CA ARG A 451 -12.91 -9.22 8.00
C ARG A 451 -13.86 -8.26 7.26
#